data_AF-A0A2L0CJM0-F1
#
_entry.id   AF-A0A2L0CJM0-F1
#
_cell.length_a   1.000
_cell.length_b   1.000
_cell.length_c   1.000
_cell.angle_alpha   90.00
_cell.angle_beta   90.00
_cell.angle_gamma   90.00
#
_symmetry.space_group_name_H-M   'P 1'
#
loop_
_entity.id
_entity.type
_entity.pdbx_description
1 polymer ?
#
loop_
_entity_poly.entity_id
_entity_poly.type
_entity_poly.pdbx_seq_one_letter_code
_entity_poly.pdbx_strand_id
1 'polypeptide(L)'
;GSPKLAILSFLHAFHGRSLGTLSTTRSKYIQKIDIPAFDWPAAPFPAYKYPLEENAQYNKDEDSKCLARVEQLIEEWKKKGIPVAGVVVEPVQSEGGDNHASPDFFKKLQVICKKNNAAYIIDEVQTGGGPTGKFWCHEYFNLDSPPDIVTFSKKLQLGGYFFQAEMKPQQAFRT
;
A
#
# COMPACT_ATOMS: atom_id res chain seq x y z
N GLY A 1 -11.11 24.18 7.80
CA GLY A 1 -11.58 23.29 6.72
C GLY A 1 -10.71 22.05 6.67
N SER A 2 -11.20 20.95 6.11
CA SER A 2 -10.43 19.69 6.00
C SER A 2 -9.20 19.87 5.12
N PRO A 3 -8.02 19.37 5.53
CA PRO A 3 -6.81 19.48 4.72
C PRO A 3 -6.96 18.68 3.43
N LYS A 4 -6.41 19.20 2.33
CA LYS A 4 -6.33 18.47 1.06
C LYS A 4 -5.15 17.51 1.14
N LEU A 5 -5.42 16.27 1.48
CA LEU A 5 -4.42 15.20 1.58
C LEU A 5 -4.75 14.09 0.57
N ALA A 6 -3.72 13.36 0.18
CA ALA A 6 -3.87 12.19 -0.68
C ALA A 6 -3.36 10.91 -0.01
N ILE A 7 -3.94 9.78 -0.39
CA ILE A 7 -3.39 8.45 -0.10
C ILE A 7 -2.90 7.87 -1.42
N LEU A 8 -1.62 7.51 -1.48
CA LEU A 8 -1.04 6.81 -2.62
C LEU A 8 -1.36 5.33 -2.52
N SER A 9 -1.84 4.74 -3.61
CA SER A 9 -2.02 3.28 -3.74
C SER A 9 -1.34 2.77 -5.00
N PHE A 10 -1.50 1.47 -5.28
CA PHE A 10 -0.88 0.82 -6.42
C PHE A 10 -1.91 0.43 -7.48
N LEU A 11 -1.49 0.40 -8.75
CA LEU A 11 -2.26 -0.23 -9.84
C LEU A 11 -2.56 -1.68 -9.48
N HIS A 12 -3.70 -2.20 -9.93
CA HIS A 12 -4.22 -3.54 -9.61
C HIS A 12 -4.61 -3.79 -8.14
N ALA A 13 -4.38 -2.84 -7.22
CA ALA A 13 -4.68 -3.05 -5.80
C ALA A 13 -6.18 -3.22 -5.50
N PHE A 14 -6.52 -3.84 -4.37
CA PHE A 14 -7.88 -3.89 -3.85
C PHE A 14 -7.93 -3.68 -2.33
N HIS A 15 -8.49 -2.55 -1.90
CA HIS A 15 -8.57 -2.15 -0.49
C HIS A 15 -10.02 -2.02 0.01
N GLY A 16 -11.00 -2.43 -0.80
CA GLY A 16 -12.42 -2.35 -0.48
C GLY A 16 -13.22 -1.46 -1.45
N ARG A 17 -14.50 -1.27 -1.12
CA ARG A 17 -15.50 -0.64 -2.00
C ARG A 17 -16.27 0.54 -1.40
N SER A 18 -15.99 0.90 -0.14
CA SER A 18 -16.46 2.18 0.41
C SER A 18 -15.75 3.34 -0.30
N LEU A 19 -16.33 4.54 -0.33
CA LEU A 19 -15.84 5.68 -1.14
C LEU A 19 -14.32 5.95 -1.01
N GLY A 20 -13.81 5.98 0.23
CA GLY A 20 -12.37 6.16 0.49
C GLY A 20 -11.53 4.99 -0.01
N THR A 21 -11.87 3.77 0.40
CA THR A 21 -11.17 2.54 -0.03
C THR A 21 -11.28 2.27 -1.53
N LEU A 22 -12.37 2.70 -2.18
CA LEU A 22 -12.54 2.56 -3.62
C LEU A 22 -11.62 3.52 -4.38
N SER A 23 -11.30 4.67 -3.78
CA SER A 23 -10.34 5.61 -4.34
C SER A 23 -8.92 5.02 -4.37
N THR A 24 -8.59 4.11 -3.44
CA THR A 24 -7.32 3.38 -3.42
C THR A 24 -7.35 2.01 -4.12
N THR A 25 -8.50 1.37 -4.30
CA THR A 25 -8.68 0.16 -5.14
C THR A 25 -8.42 0.49 -6.62
N ARG A 26 -7.77 -0.39 -7.40
CA ARG A 26 -7.44 -0.25 -8.83
C ARG A 26 -7.50 -1.58 -9.61
N SER A 27 -8.18 -2.60 -9.07
CA SER A 27 -8.20 -3.97 -9.63
C SER A 27 -9.00 -4.14 -10.93
N LYS A 28 -10.25 -3.67 -11.01
CA LYS A 28 -11.10 -3.80 -12.22
C LYS A 28 -11.85 -2.51 -12.51
N TYR A 29 -11.95 -2.12 -13.78
CA TYR A 29 -12.62 -0.87 -14.17
C TYR A 29 -14.10 -0.84 -13.71
N ILE A 30 -14.81 -1.97 -13.80
CA ILE A 30 -16.22 -2.12 -13.41
C ILE A 30 -16.47 -1.83 -11.93
N GLN A 31 -15.45 -1.93 -11.09
CA GLN A 31 -15.59 -1.64 -9.66
C GLN A 31 -15.65 -0.12 -9.38
N LYS A 32 -15.26 0.71 -10.35
CA LYS A 32 -15.21 2.18 -10.22
C LYS A 32 -16.20 2.95 -11.08
N ILE A 33 -16.68 2.33 -12.16
CA ILE A 33 -17.57 3.02 -13.09
C ILE A 33 -18.79 3.55 -12.33
N ASP A 34 -19.18 4.79 -12.63
CA ASP A 34 -20.32 5.51 -12.03
C ASP A 34 -20.23 5.86 -10.54
N ILE A 35 -19.09 5.61 -9.87
CA ILE A 35 -18.88 6.01 -8.47
C ILE A 35 -17.85 7.15 -8.40
N PRO A 36 -18.20 8.31 -7.81
CA PRO A 36 -17.22 9.36 -7.53
C PRO A 36 -16.04 8.80 -6.74
N ALA A 37 -14.82 9.19 -7.10
CA ALA A 37 -13.61 8.79 -6.38
C ALA A 37 -12.71 10.00 -6.19
N PHE A 38 -11.86 9.97 -5.17
CA PHE A 38 -10.83 10.97 -5.00
C PHE A 38 -9.80 10.84 -6.13
N ASP A 39 -9.43 11.98 -6.71
CA ASP A 39 -8.22 12.06 -7.53
C ASP A 39 -7.04 11.94 -6.57
N TRP A 40 -6.53 10.72 -6.41
CA TRP A 40 -5.39 10.35 -5.57
C TRP A 40 -4.38 9.57 -6.41
N PRO A 41 -3.07 9.67 -6.11
CA PRO A 41 -2.02 9.04 -6.90
C PRO A 41 -2.12 7.52 -6.90
N ALA A 42 -1.80 6.93 -8.05
CA ALA A 42 -1.59 5.49 -8.19
C ALA A 42 -0.22 5.22 -8.81
N ALA A 43 0.62 4.45 -8.12
CA ALA A 43 1.90 3.99 -8.62
C ALA A 43 1.78 2.61 -9.30
N PRO A 44 2.67 2.25 -10.25
CA PRO A 44 2.74 0.87 -10.72
C PRO A 44 3.23 -0.06 -9.59
N PHE A 45 2.68 -1.27 -9.55
CA PHE A 45 3.21 -2.37 -8.74
C PHE A 45 4.17 -3.22 -9.60
N PRO A 46 5.25 -3.80 -9.04
CA PRO A 46 6.19 -4.61 -9.82
C PRO A 46 5.51 -5.74 -10.59
N ALA A 47 5.81 -5.85 -11.89
CA ALA A 47 5.31 -6.90 -12.77
C ALA A 47 6.45 -7.88 -13.09
N TYR A 48 6.55 -8.96 -12.31
CA TYR A 48 7.64 -9.91 -12.45
C TYR A 48 7.52 -10.82 -13.68
N LYS A 49 8.67 -11.19 -14.22
CA LYS A 49 8.80 -12.28 -15.18
C LYS A 49 9.20 -13.56 -14.47
N TYR A 50 8.72 -14.67 -15.03
CA TYR A 50 8.92 -16.02 -14.53
C TYR A 50 9.55 -16.89 -15.63
N PRO A 51 10.38 -17.89 -15.29
CA PRO A 51 10.83 -18.26 -13.93
C PRO A 51 11.67 -17.17 -13.25
N LEU A 52 11.63 -17.09 -11.91
CA LEU A 52 12.21 -15.97 -11.16
C LEU A 52 13.74 -15.93 -11.26
N GLU A 53 14.36 -17.10 -11.22
CA GLU A 53 15.81 -17.29 -11.24
C GLU A 53 16.41 -16.80 -12.56
N GLU A 54 15.72 -17.07 -13.67
CA GLU A 54 16.13 -16.65 -15.02
C GLU A 54 15.94 -15.15 -15.26
N ASN A 55 15.05 -14.51 -14.49
CA ASN A 55 14.65 -13.11 -14.68
C ASN A 55 15.05 -12.20 -13.50
N ALA A 56 15.97 -12.65 -12.63
CA ALA A 56 16.31 -11.98 -11.38
C ALA A 56 16.72 -10.51 -11.57
N GLN A 57 17.56 -10.23 -12.59
CA GLN A 57 17.99 -8.86 -12.88
C GLN A 57 16.82 -7.98 -13.35
N TYR A 58 15.98 -8.49 -14.26
CA TYR A 58 14.79 -7.78 -14.73
C TYR A 58 13.84 -7.45 -13.58
N ASN A 59 13.56 -8.41 -12.69
CA ASN A 59 12.65 -8.21 -11.56
C ASN A 59 13.19 -7.18 -10.56
N LYS A 60 14.51 -7.18 -10.32
CA LYS A 60 15.19 -6.16 -9.49
C LYS A 60 15.12 -4.76 -10.10
N ASP A 61 15.24 -4.67 -11.42
CA ASP A 61 15.12 -3.40 -12.15
C ASP A 61 13.67 -2.91 -12.14
N GLU A 62 12.69 -3.81 -12.25
CA GLU A 62 11.26 -3.47 -12.18
C GLU A 62 10.86 -2.97 -10.78
N ASP A 63 11.37 -3.59 -9.70
CA ASP A 63 11.23 -3.08 -8.33
C ASP A 63 11.76 -1.64 -8.24
N SER A 64 12.98 -1.42 -8.71
CA SER A 64 13.66 -0.12 -8.65
C SER A 64 12.90 0.96 -9.42
N LYS A 65 12.37 0.61 -10.60
CA LYS A 65 11.55 1.48 -11.44
C LYS A 65 10.23 1.85 -10.76
N CYS A 66 9.55 0.90 -10.13
CA CYS A 66 8.30 1.16 -9.41
C CYS A 66 8.53 2.06 -8.20
N LEU A 67 9.57 1.80 -7.40
CA LEU A 67 9.96 2.63 -6.26
C LEU A 67 10.32 4.06 -6.67
N ALA A 68 11.08 4.23 -7.75
CA ALA A 68 11.37 5.55 -8.30
C ALA A 68 10.09 6.31 -8.69
N ARG A 69 9.10 5.62 -9.26
CA ARG A 69 7.81 6.25 -9.59
C ARG A 69 7.02 6.64 -8.33
N VAL A 70 7.08 5.87 -7.25
CA VAL A 70 6.48 6.23 -5.96
C VAL A 70 7.09 7.54 -5.44
N GLU A 71 8.43 7.65 -5.39
CA GLU A 71 9.09 8.89 -4.95
C GLU A 71 8.69 10.10 -5.81
N GLN A 72 8.66 9.93 -7.14
CA GLN A 72 8.24 10.99 -8.06
C GLN A 72 6.80 11.44 -7.80
N LEU A 73 5.87 10.50 -7.61
CA LEU A 73 4.46 10.81 -7.32
C LEU A 73 4.32 11.60 -6.01
N ILE A 74 5.03 11.19 -4.95
CA ILE A 74 4.97 11.92 -3.67
C ILE A 74 5.40 13.38 -3.85
N GLU A 75 6.50 13.61 -4.58
CA GLU A 75 7.02 14.96 -4.84
C GLU A 75 6.10 15.78 -5.77
N GLU A 76 5.55 15.18 -6.82
CA GLU A 76 4.56 15.80 -7.72
C GLU A 76 3.33 16.28 -6.94
N TRP A 77 2.80 15.44 -6.05
CA TRP A 77 1.59 15.73 -5.27
C TRP A 77 1.83 16.78 -4.19
N LYS A 78 3.02 16.75 -3.57
CA LYS A 78 3.47 17.83 -2.68
C LYS A 78 3.49 19.19 -3.39
N LYS A 79 4.03 19.25 -4.61
CA LYS A 79 4.05 20.48 -5.44
C LYS A 79 2.65 20.96 -5.86
N LYS A 80 1.69 20.05 -6.00
CA LYS A 80 0.27 20.38 -6.25
C LYS A 80 -0.45 20.96 -5.02
N GLY A 81 0.19 21.01 -3.86
CA GLY A 81 -0.44 21.44 -2.61
C GLY A 81 -1.41 20.40 -2.01
N ILE A 82 -1.31 19.14 -2.45
CA ILE A 82 -2.10 18.01 -1.94
C ILE A 82 -1.11 16.90 -1.52
N PRO A 83 -0.37 17.08 -0.40
CA PRO A 83 0.68 16.15 -0.02
C PRO A 83 0.12 14.74 0.25
N VAL A 84 0.92 13.73 -0.07
CA VAL A 84 0.61 12.33 0.24
C VAL A 84 0.81 12.10 1.73
N ALA A 85 -0.28 11.78 2.44
CA ALA A 85 -0.28 11.53 3.88
C ALA A 85 0.01 10.07 4.23
N GLY A 86 -0.18 9.16 3.28
CA GLY A 86 0.09 7.74 3.47
C GLY A 86 0.16 6.98 2.16
N VAL A 87 0.85 5.84 2.21
CA VAL A 87 0.97 4.87 1.13
C VAL A 87 0.37 3.56 1.62
N VAL A 88 -0.61 3.02 0.88
CA VAL A 88 -1.26 1.75 1.19
C VAL A 88 -0.87 0.68 0.17
N VAL A 89 -0.49 -0.51 0.65
CA VAL A 89 -0.02 -1.62 -0.19
C VAL A 89 -0.44 -2.97 0.40
N GLU A 90 -0.81 -3.92 -0.47
CA GLU A 90 -0.99 -5.33 -0.11
C GLU A 90 0.38 -6.06 -0.16
N PRO A 91 0.71 -6.95 0.79
CA PRO A 91 1.92 -7.78 0.71
C PRO A 91 1.98 -8.66 -0.55
N VAL A 92 0.81 -9.14 -1.00
CA VAL A 92 0.58 -9.82 -2.27
C VAL A 92 -0.77 -9.32 -2.77
N GLN A 93 -0.81 -8.69 -3.95
CA GLN A 93 -2.06 -8.15 -4.49
C GLN A 93 -2.96 -9.29 -4.91
N SER A 94 -4.10 -9.48 -4.24
CA SER A 94 -4.90 -10.68 -4.48
C SER A 94 -5.88 -10.49 -5.65
N GLU A 95 -6.89 -9.64 -5.50
CA GLU A 95 -7.92 -9.42 -6.54
C GLU A 95 -7.35 -8.84 -7.85
N GLY A 96 -6.16 -8.22 -7.76
CA GLY A 96 -5.39 -7.69 -8.87
C GLY A 96 -4.70 -8.73 -9.75
N GLY A 97 -4.67 -10.00 -9.31
CA GLY A 97 -4.09 -11.12 -10.07
C GLY A 97 -2.89 -11.79 -9.39
N ASP A 98 -2.88 -11.91 -8.07
CA ASP A 98 -1.79 -12.55 -7.30
C ASP A 98 -0.40 -11.97 -7.64
N ASN A 99 -0.28 -10.64 -7.65
CA ASN A 99 0.98 -9.98 -7.98
C ASN A 99 1.91 -9.95 -6.75
N HIS A 100 3.13 -10.45 -6.94
CA HIS A 100 4.17 -10.50 -5.91
C HIS A 100 5.26 -9.45 -6.15
N ALA A 101 5.91 -9.02 -5.06
CA ALA A 101 7.12 -8.23 -5.09
C ALA A 101 8.11 -8.74 -4.03
N SER A 102 9.39 -8.38 -4.16
CA SER A 102 10.45 -8.85 -3.29
C SER A 102 10.33 -8.24 -1.88
N PRO A 103 10.84 -8.92 -0.83
CA PRO A 103 11.06 -8.31 0.48
C PRO A 103 11.81 -6.96 0.43
N ASP A 104 12.78 -6.85 -0.48
CA ASP A 104 13.58 -5.64 -0.67
C ASP A 104 12.74 -4.46 -1.21
N PHE A 105 11.77 -4.73 -2.10
CA PHE A 105 10.81 -3.72 -2.55
C PHE A 105 10.03 -3.11 -1.38
N PHE A 106 9.44 -3.95 -0.51
CA PHE A 106 8.66 -3.47 0.63
C PHE A 106 9.52 -2.73 1.66
N LYS A 107 10.74 -3.23 1.92
CA LYS A 107 11.71 -2.55 2.80
C LYS A 107 12.08 -1.16 2.27
N LYS A 108 12.41 -1.04 0.98
CA LYS A 108 12.71 0.26 0.36
C LYS A 108 11.50 1.18 0.30
N LEU A 109 10.30 0.63 0.10
CA LEU A 109 9.06 1.39 0.16
C LEU A 109 8.84 2.01 1.55
N GLN A 110 9.13 1.28 2.63
CA GLN A 110 9.10 1.84 4.00
C GLN A 110 10.07 3.02 4.15
N VAL A 111 11.29 2.90 3.62
CA VAL A 111 12.29 3.99 3.66
C VAL A 111 11.78 5.23 2.94
N ILE A 112 11.16 5.07 1.76
CA ILE A 112 10.54 6.15 1.01
C ILE A 112 9.43 6.83 1.82
N CYS A 113 8.54 6.04 2.45
CA CYS A 113 7.44 6.56 3.26
C CYS A 113 7.96 7.41 4.43
N LYS A 114 8.93 6.86 5.20
CA LYS A 114 9.57 7.55 6.33
C LYS A 114 10.24 8.86 5.91
N LYS A 115 11.04 8.84 4.83
CA LYS A 115 11.73 10.03 4.28
C LYS A 115 10.76 11.16 3.93
N ASN A 116 9.53 10.82 3.54
CA ASN A 116 8.53 11.78 3.10
C ASN A 116 7.45 12.08 4.15
N ASN A 117 7.58 11.56 5.37
CA ASN A 117 6.56 11.68 6.42
C ASN A 117 5.16 11.23 5.94
N ALA A 118 5.12 10.16 5.15
CA ALA A 118 3.89 9.48 4.74
C ALA A 118 3.73 8.19 5.55
N ALA A 119 2.54 7.95 6.09
CA ALA A 119 2.26 6.73 6.82
C ALA A 119 2.40 5.49 5.92
N TYR A 120 3.12 4.48 6.38
CA TYR A 120 3.30 3.21 5.70
C TYR A 120 2.23 2.20 6.16
N ILE A 121 1.24 1.97 5.30
CA ILE A 121 0.06 1.17 5.60
C ILE A 121 0.16 -0.15 4.84
N ILE A 122 0.19 -1.27 5.57
CA ILE A 122 0.14 -2.60 4.97
C ILE A 122 -1.28 -3.17 5.13
N ASP A 123 -1.90 -3.52 4.00
CA ASP A 123 -3.21 -4.14 3.98
C ASP A 123 -3.11 -5.67 4.00
N GLU A 124 -3.29 -6.24 5.20
CA GLU A 124 -3.24 -7.68 5.43
C GLU A 124 -4.64 -8.29 5.58
N VAL A 125 -5.68 -7.63 5.06
CA VAL A 125 -7.05 -8.17 5.06
C VAL A 125 -7.11 -9.56 4.42
N GLN A 126 -6.32 -9.84 3.38
CA GLN A 126 -6.31 -11.14 2.72
C GLN A 126 -5.12 -12.04 3.08
N THR A 127 -3.93 -11.44 3.20
CA THR A 127 -2.66 -12.15 3.46
C THR A 127 -2.46 -12.49 4.94
N GLY A 128 -3.09 -11.75 5.86
CA GLY A 128 -3.00 -11.99 7.29
C GLY A 128 -3.76 -13.23 7.75
N GLY A 129 -3.36 -13.77 8.89
CA GLY A 129 -3.98 -14.93 9.53
C GLY A 129 -3.37 -16.28 9.11
N GLY A 130 -2.10 -16.32 8.70
CA GLY A 130 -1.36 -17.58 8.50
C GLY A 130 -1.19 -18.17 7.09
N PRO A 131 -1.91 -17.77 6.01
CA PRO A 131 -1.89 -18.53 4.75
C PRO A 131 -0.54 -18.55 4.03
N THR A 132 0.34 -17.61 4.34
CA THR A 132 1.69 -17.52 3.76
C THR A 132 2.75 -18.32 4.54
N GLY A 133 2.37 -18.91 5.69
CA GLY A 133 3.28 -19.62 6.60
C GLY A 133 3.72 -18.81 7.84
N LYS A 134 3.39 -17.51 7.88
CA LYS A 134 3.52 -16.64 9.06
C LYS A 134 2.18 -15.98 9.37
N PHE A 135 1.99 -15.50 10.60
CA PHE A 135 0.73 -14.88 10.99
C PHE A 135 0.43 -13.64 10.14
N TRP A 136 1.44 -12.79 9.94
CA TRP A 136 1.42 -11.68 9.01
C TRP A 136 2.42 -11.91 7.86
N CYS A 137 2.03 -11.57 6.63
CA CYS A 137 2.92 -11.71 5.48
C CYS A 137 4.09 -10.72 5.53
N HIS A 138 3.89 -9.51 6.07
CA HIS A 138 4.97 -8.52 6.16
C HIS A 138 6.15 -8.95 7.06
N GLU A 139 5.98 -9.98 7.89
CA GLU A 139 7.07 -10.58 8.64
C GLU A 139 8.18 -11.17 7.75
N TYR A 140 7.90 -11.44 6.47
CA TYR A 140 8.90 -11.87 5.50
C TYR A 140 9.76 -10.71 4.96
N PHE A 141 9.37 -9.45 5.21
CA PHE A 141 9.96 -8.29 4.53
C PHE A 141 11.21 -7.74 5.22
N ASN A 142 11.55 -8.21 6.43
CA ASN A 142 12.72 -7.74 7.20
C ASN A 142 12.80 -6.20 7.28
N LEU A 143 11.65 -5.58 7.53
CA LEU A 143 11.50 -4.12 7.65
C LEU A 143 12.38 -3.58 8.79
N ASP A 144 12.86 -2.35 8.66
CA ASP A 144 13.71 -1.72 9.67
C ASP A 144 12.91 -1.29 10.92
N SER A 145 11.59 -1.15 10.77
CA SER A 145 10.64 -1.01 11.88
C SER A 145 9.31 -1.70 11.51
N PRO A 146 8.37 -1.87 12.45
CA PRO A 146 7.00 -2.21 12.10
C PRO A 146 6.39 -1.23 11.08
N PRO A 147 5.36 -1.63 10.31
CA PRO A 147 4.53 -0.69 9.56
C PRO A 147 3.85 0.31 10.49
N ASP A 148 3.46 1.47 9.98
CA ASP A 148 2.77 2.48 10.81
C ASP A 148 1.34 2.04 11.11
N ILE A 149 0.70 1.37 10.14
CA ILE A 149 -0.64 0.79 10.24
C ILE A 149 -0.66 -0.57 9.54
N VAL A 150 -1.32 -1.56 10.14
CA VAL A 150 -1.63 -2.86 9.53
C VAL A 150 -3.13 -3.11 9.63
N THR A 151 -3.83 -3.19 8.50
CA THR A 151 -5.27 -3.51 8.47
C THR A 151 -5.51 -5.01 8.35
N PHE A 152 -6.58 -5.50 8.98
CA PHE A 152 -6.95 -6.91 8.95
C PHE A 152 -8.47 -7.12 8.96
N SER A 153 -8.91 -8.26 8.46
CA SER A 153 -10.30 -8.73 8.52
C SER A 153 -10.33 -10.23 8.13
N LYS A 154 -11.36 -10.67 7.39
CA LYS A 154 -11.51 -12.02 6.79
C LYS A 154 -11.15 -13.14 7.77
N LYS A 155 -9.97 -13.74 7.65
CA LYS A 155 -9.53 -14.89 8.46
C LYS A 155 -9.54 -14.59 9.97
N LEU A 156 -9.33 -13.33 10.34
CA LEU A 156 -9.31 -12.89 11.74
C LEU A 156 -10.71 -12.69 12.35
N GLN A 157 -11.79 -13.03 11.63
CA GLN A 157 -13.21 -12.93 12.03
C GLN A 157 -13.73 -11.50 12.23
N LEU A 158 -12.95 -10.63 12.86
CA LEU A 158 -13.22 -9.22 13.04
C LEU A 158 -12.31 -8.37 12.16
N GLY A 159 -12.82 -7.21 11.75
CA GLY A 159 -12.05 -6.18 11.08
C GLY A 159 -11.42 -5.20 12.08
N GLY A 160 -10.22 -4.73 11.78
CA GLY A 160 -9.53 -3.74 12.60
C GLY A 160 -8.20 -3.32 12.00
N TYR A 161 -7.45 -2.53 12.76
CA TYR A 161 -6.09 -2.17 12.41
C TYR A 161 -5.22 -2.06 13.66
N PHE A 162 -3.98 -2.52 13.54
CA PHE A 162 -2.90 -2.16 14.48
C PHE A 162 -2.24 -0.87 13.98
N PHE A 163 -1.73 -0.06 14.89
CA PHE A 163 -1.04 1.19 14.55
C PHE A 163 0.07 1.48 15.57
N GLN A 164 1.12 2.18 15.12
CA GLN A 164 2.17 2.66 16.01
C GLN A 164 1.67 3.77 16.94
N ALA A 165 2.27 3.92 18.12
CA ALA A 165 1.81 4.88 19.14
C ALA A 165 1.75 6.33 18.62
N GLU A 166 2.65 6.67 17.70
CA GLU A 166 2.78 7.98 17.03
C GLU A 166 1.56 8.30 16.14
N MET A 167 0.86 7.27 15.66
CA MET A 167 -0.36 7.41 14.85
C MET A 167 -1.62 7.65 15.70
N LYS A 168 -1.50 7.59 17.04
CA LYS A 168 -2.62 7.83 17.94
C LYS A 168 -3.08 9.30 17.83
N PRO A 169 -4.37 9.57 17.57
CA PRO A 169 -4.89 10.92 17.62
C PRO A 169 -4.64 11.55 19.00
N GLN A 170 -4.05 12.75 19.03
CA GLN A 170 -3.73 13.44 20.28
C GLN A 170 -4.96 13.97 21.03
N GLN A 171 -6.07 14.16 20.32
CA GLN A 171 -7.32 14.72 20.86
C GLN A 171 -8.43 13.69 20.75
N ALA A 172 -9.19 13.52 21.83
CA ALA A 172 -10.44 12.76 21.79
C ALA A 172 -11.50 13.51 20.94
N PHE A 173 -12.45 12.77 20.34
CA PHE A 173 -13.60 13.31 19.60
C PHE A 173 -13.30 14.06 18.27
N ARG A 174 -12.42 13.52 17.42
CA ARG A 174 -12.24 13.95 16.01
C ARG A 174 -13.12 13.18 15.00
N THR A 175 -14.09 12.41 15.47
CA THR A 175 -15.05 11.63 14.65
C THR A 175 -16.09 12.53 14.00
#